data_AF-A0A7Y0HW34-F1
#
_entry.id   AF-A0A7Y0HW34-F1
#
_cell.length_a   1.000
_cell.length_b   1.000
_cell.length_c   1.000
_cell.angle_alpha   90.00
_cell.angle_beta   90.00
_cell.angle_gamma   90.00
#
_symmetry.space_group_name_H-M   'P 1'
#
loop_
_entity.id
_entity.type
_entity.pdbx_description
1 polymer ?
#
loop_
_entity_poly.entity_id
_entity_poly.type
_entity_poly.pdbx_seq_one_letter_code
_entity_poly.pdbx_strand_id
1 'polypeptide(L)'
;MDVKSGYSSTVHNRKTEADRQREQGDDKLYMSILRGKARNLMHRQNWQEVSLAEVVNRFAPGASPIVKGNKIHYRSLDGAIDVLVDIGGGYLRIQDLKHSTRKRPEYLDLSGHNPRYTIIDGKKVQIMSPEQYNPITHFHVKHMPQIESRKDKH
;
A
#
# COMPACT_ATOMS: atom_id res chain seq x y z
N MET A 1 -4.22 -17.58 -6.64
CA MET A 1 -3.20 -16.82 -7.38
C MET A 1 -2.16 -16.35 -6.38
N ASP A 2 -0.87 -16.47 -6.70
CA ASP A 2 0.21 -15.93 -5.86
C ASP A 2 0.16 -14.40 -5.88
N VAL A 3 0.17 -13.78 -4.70
CA VAL A 3 0.15 -12.31 -4.52
C VAL A 3 1.32 -11.65 -5.25
N LYS A 4 2.46 -12.36 -5.38
CA LYS A 4 3.69 -11.82 -5.97
C LYS A 4 3.61 -11.59 -7.48
N SER A 5 3.18 -12.59 -8.25
CA SER A 5 3.10 -12.48 -9.72
C SER A 5 1.98 -11.54 -10.18
N GLY A 6 0.92 -11.40 -9.38
CA GLY A 6 -0.18 -10.48 -9.64
C GLY A 6 0.18 -9.00 -9.46
N TYR A 7 1.08 -8.67 -8.53
CA TYR A 7 1.38 -7.26 -8.21
C TYR A 7 2.02 -6.49 -9.37
N SER A 8 3.16 -6.98 -9.88
CA SER A 8 3.93 -6.27 -10.91
C SER A 8 3.15 -6.11 -12.22
N SER A 9 2.42 -7.15 -12.63
CA SER A 9 1.53 -7.12 -13.79
C SER A 9 0.37 -6.13 -13.59
N THR A 10 -0.25 -6.13 -12.41
CA THR A 10 -1.30 -5.16 -12.06
C THR A 10 -0.81 -3.72 -12.12
N VAL A 11 0.38 -3.44 -11.57
CA VAL A 11 0.99 -2.11 -11.60
C VAL A 11 1.27 -1.67 -13.03
N HIS A 12 1.84 -2.56 -13.85
CA HIS A 12 2.12 -2.27 -15.25
C HIS A 12 0.82 -1.96 -16.01
N ASN A 13 -0.15 -2.87 -15.97
CA ASN A 13 -1.43 -2.73 -16.66
C ASN A 13 -2.16 -1.44 -16.25
N ARG A 14 -2.11 -1.09 -14.96
CA ARG A 14 -2.78 0.11 -14.46
C ARG A 14 -2.10 1.40 -14.91
N LYS A 15 -0.77 1.40 -15.07
CA LYS A 15 -0.03 2.54 -15.63
C LYS A 15 -0.32 2.70 -17.12
N THR A 16 -0.29 1.61 -17.89
CA THR A 16 -0.67 1.62 -19.30
C THR A 16 -2.10 2.12 -19.51
N GLU A 17 -3.04 1.69 -18.66
CA GLU A 17 -4.41 2.18 -18.69
C GLU A 17 -4.50 3.69 -18.40
N ALA A 18 -3.71 4.19 -17.45
CA ALA A 18 -3.66 5.61 -17.14
C ALA A 18 -3.15 6.45 -18.32
N ASP A 19 -2.15 5.95 -19.05
CA ASP A 19 -1.63 6.61 -20.24
C ASP A 19 -2.68 6.64 -21.36
N ARG A 20 -3.40 5.54 -21.59
CA ARG A 20 -4.52 5.49 -22.55
C ARG A 20 -5.65 6.46 -22.20
N GLN A 21 -6.07 6.49 -20.93
CA GLN A 21 -7.13 7.41 -20.48
C GLN A 21 -6.72 8.86 -20.68
N ARG A 22 -5.44 9.19 -20.41
CA ARG A 22 -4.89 10.53 -20.63
C ARG A 22 -4.94 10.92 -22.11
N GLU A 23 -4.61 10.02 -23.03
CA GLU A 23 -4.72 10.26 -24.48
C GLU A 23 -6.16 10.55 -24.92
N GLN A 24 -7.14 9.99 -24.21
CA GLN A 24 -8.57 10.21 -24.41
C GLN A 24 -9.11 11.44 -23.66
N GLY A 25 -8.26 12.19 -22.95
CA GLY A 25 -8.63 13.39 -22.22
C GLY A 25 -9.06 13.20 -20.76
N ASP A 26 -9.01 11.98 -20.21
CA ASP A 26 -9.19 11.73 -18.77
C ASP A 26 -7.84 11.52 -18.07
N ASP A 27 -7.30 12.60 -17.50
CA ASP A 27 -6.00 12.60 -16.84
C ASP A 27 -6.05 12.18 -15.36
N LYS A 28 -7.24 11.89 -14.79
CA LYS A 28 -7.41 11.73 -13.34
C LYS A 28 -6.55 10.60 -12.77
N LEU A 29 -6.53 9.46 -13.44
CA LEU A 29 -5.75 8.29 -13.02
C LEU A 29 -4.26 8.57 -13.14
N TYR A 30 -3.83 9.15 -14.26
CA TYR A 30 -2.44 9.52 -14.52
C TYR A 30 -1.92 10.52 -13.47
N MET A 31 -2.69 11.58 -13.19
CA MET A 31 -2.35 12.56 -12.16
C MET A 31 -2.37 11.96 -10.74
N SER A 32 -3.18 10.94 -10.48
CA SER A 32 -3.11 10.20 -9.22
C SER A 32 -1.83 9.38 -9.08
N ILE A 33 -1.39 8.72 -10.15
CA ILE A 33 -0.12 7.98 -10.21
C ILE A 33 1.07 8.91 -10.00
N LEU A 34 1.11 10.07 -10.68
CA LEU A 34 2.18 11.05 -10.50
C LEU A 34 2.28 11.58 -9.07
N ARG A 35 1.15 11.85 -8.40
CA ARG A 35 1.12 12.23 -6.98
C ARG A 35 1.61 11.11 -6.06
N GLY A 36 1.38 9.85 -6.43
CA GLY A 36 1.99 8.68 -5.76
C GLY A 36 3.51 8.70 -5.85
N LYS A 37 4.03 8.88 -7.07
CA LYS A 37 5.47 8.93 -7.36
C LYS A 37 6.16 10.08 -6.62
N ALA A 38 5.57 11.28 -6.64
CA ALA A 38 6.11 12.45 -5.93
C ALA A 38 6.23 12.19 -4.41
N ARG A 39 5.22 11.58 -3.79
CA ARG A 39 5.27 11.23 -2.35
C ARG A 39 6.34 10.19 -2.03
N ASN A 40 6.52 9.19 -2.90
CA ASN A 40 7.63 8.25 -2.74
C ASN A 40 8.98 8.99 -2.75
N LEU A 41 9.22 9.86 -3.73
CA LEU A 41 10.49 10.61 -3.80
C LEU A 41 10.76 11.46 -2.55
N MET A 42 9.74 12.06 -1.95
CA MET A 42 9.88 12.88 -0.75
C MET A 42 10.17 12.09 0.53
N HIS A 43 9.69 10.84 0.64
CA HIS A 43 9.65 10.14 1.93
C HIS A 43 10.32 8.76 1.94
N ARG A 44 10.62 8.16 0.78
CA ARG A 44 11.10 6.77 0.66
C ARG A 44 12.31 6.43 1.52
N GLN A 45 13.19 7.40 1.77
CA GLN A 45 14.41 7.18 2.54
C GLN A 45 14.13 6.78 4.00
N ASN A 46 12.95 7.12 4.51
CA ASN A 46 12.54 6.84 5.89
C ASN A 46 11.59 5.64 6.00
N TRP A 47 11.31 4.95 4.89
CA TRP A 47 10.36 3.84 4.87
C TRP A 47 11.10 2.51 4.85
N GLN A 48 10.78 1.66 5.82
CA GLN A 48 11.28 0.30 5.84
C GLN A 48 10.79 -0.46 4.59
N GLU A 49 11.69 -1.25 3.98
CA GLU A 49 11.34 -2.14 2.89
C GLU A 49 10.70 -3.44 3.38
N VAL A 50 9.58 -3.84 2.76
CA VAL A 50 8.81 -5.03 3.14
C VAL A 50 8.41 -5.89 1.94
N SER A 51 8.19 -7.17 2.19
CA SER A 51 7.56 -8.10 1.23
C SER A 51 6.04 -7.92 1.27
N LEU A 52 5.43 -7.54 0.15
CA LEU A 52 3.97 -7.43 0.06
C LEU A 52 3.27 -8.73 0.45
N ALA A 53 3.81 -9.87 0.01
CA ALA A 53 3.21 -11.18 0.30
C ALA A 53 3.22 -11.50 1.80
N GLU A 54 4.30 -11.16 2.52
CA GLU A 54 4.38 -11.39 3.97
C GLU A 54 3.40 -10.48 4.73
N VAL A 55 3.31 -9.21 4.33
CA VAL A 55 2.37 -8.26 4.93
C VAL A 55 0.93 -8.70 4.68
N VAL A 56 0.56 -9.08 3.45
CA VAL A 56 -0.78 -9.58 3.14
C VAL A 56 -1.07 -10.87 3.90
N ASN A 57 -0.15 -11.83 3.95
CA ASN A 57 -0.36 -13.07 4.70
C ASN A 57 -0.57 -12.83 6.20
N ARG A 58 0.09 -11.83 6.78
CA ARG A 58 -0.06 -11.47 8.20
C ARG A 58 -1.37 -10.74 8.49
N PHE A 59 -1.74 -9.77 7.65
CA PHE A 59 -2.80 -8.80 7.98
C PHE A 59 -4.12 -9.05 7.24
N ALA A 60 -4.10 -9.74 6.11
CA ALA A 60 -5.25 -10.05 5.28
C ALA A 60 -5.07 -11.43 4.61
N PRO A 61 -4.92 -12.52 5.38
CA PRO A 61 -4.65 -13.85 4.83
C PRO A 61 -5.77 -14.27 3.87
N GLY A 62 -5.37 -14.81 2.72
CA GLY A 62 -6.30 -15.25 1.66
C GLY A 62 -6.97 -14.11 0.87
N ALA A 63 -6.66 -12.84 1.16
CA ALA A 63 -7.24 -11.72 0.45
C ALA A 63 -6.83 -11.69 -1.03
N SER A 64 -7.81 -11.44 -1.90
CA SER A 64 -7.58 -11.19 -3.32
C SER A 64 -7.37 -9.69 -3.60
N PRO A 65 -6.54 -9.32 -4.58
CA PRO A 65 -6.29 -7.93 -4.92
C PRO A 65 -7.53 -7.28 -5.53
N ILE A 66 -7.89 -6.09 -5.05
CA ILE A 66 -8.96 -5.25 -5.61
C ILE A 66 -8.37 -3.91 -6.06
N VAL A 67 -8.35 -3.66 -7.37
CA VAL A 67 -7.80 -2.43 -7.94
C VAL A 67 -8.84 -1.33 -7.94
N LYS A 68 -8.53 -0.18 -7.32
CA LYS A 68 -9.39 1.01 -7.29
C LYS A 68 -8.54 2.26 -7.52
N GLY A 69 -8.71 2.91 -8.68
CA GLY A 69 -7.92 4.09 -9.03
C GLY A 69 -6.42 3.77 -9.08
N ASN A 70 -5.61 4.52 -8.33
CA ASN A 70 -4.16 4.32 -8.16
C ASN A 70 -3.81 3.35 -7.00
N LYS A 71 -4.75 2.54 -6.52
CA LYS A 71 -4.53 1.69 -5.35
C LYS A 71 -4.90 0.24 -5.61
N ILE A 72 -4.19 -0.66 -4.95
CA ILE A 72 -4.54 -2.08 -4.82
C ILE A 72 -4.90 -2.32 -3.36
N HIS A 73 -6.03 -2.96 -3.12
CA HIS A 73 -6.56 -3.26 -1.80
C HIS A 73 -6.48 -4.77 -1.55
N TYR A 74 -5.99 -5.17 -0.39
CA TYR A 74 -6.09 -6.53 0.11
C TYR A 74 -6.81 -6.47 1.45
N ARG A 75 -8.10 -6.79 1.42
CA ARG A 75 -9.00 -6.66 2.57
C ARG A 75 -9.04 -7.97 3.35
N SER A 76 -8.91 -7.88 4.67
CA SER A 76 -9.09 -9.03 5.56
C SER A 76 -10.52 -9.58 5.46
N LEU A 77 -10.69 -10.88 5.72
CA LEU A 77 -11.99 -11.55 5.61
C LEU A 77 -13.05 -10.96 6.55
N ASP A 78 -12.63 -10.48 7.72
CA ASP A 78 -13.49 -9.80 8.69
C ASP A 78 -13.73 -8.32 8.35
N GLY A 79 -13.12 -7.80 7.29
CA GLY A 79 -13.25 -6.41 6.83
C GLY A 79 -12.60 -5.38 7.75
N ALA A 80 -11.85 -5.79 8.78
CA ALA A 80 -11.26 -4.89 9.76
C ALA A 80 -9.99 -4.20 9.27
N ILE A 81 -9.25 -4.82 8.34
CA ILE A 81 -7.95 -4.35 7.88
C ILE A 81 -7.93 -4.28 6.35
N ASP A 82 -7.24 -3.28 5.81
CA ASP A 82 -6.96 -3.15 4.38
C ASP A 82 -5.47 -2.87 4.18
N VAL A 83 -4.75 -3.80 3.54
CA VAL A 83 -3.39 -3.54 3.07
C VAL A 83 -3.50 -2.76 1.76
N LEU A 84 -3.29 -1.45 1.83
CA LEU A 84 -3.35 -0.53 0.70
C LEU A 84 -2.00 -0.38 0.06
N VAL A 85 -1.87 -0.78 -1.20
CA VAL A 85 -0.68 -0.52 -2.03
C VAL A 85 -0.92 0.67 -2.95
N ASP A 86 0.00 1.63 -2.96
CA ASP A 86 -0.03 2.79 -3.87
C ASP A 86 0.75 2.46 -5.15
N ILE A 87 0.05 2.41 -6.29
CA ILE A 87 0.62 1.96 -7.58
C ILE A 87 1.68 2.95 -8.08
N GLY A 88 1.41 4.25 -7.97
CA GLY A 88 2.35 5.30 -8.37
C GLY A 88 3.55 5.41 -7.44
N GLY A 89 3.34 5.17 -6.14
CA GLY A 89 4.38 5.31 -5.12
C GLY A 89 5.18 4.05 -4.80
N GLY A 90 4.71 2.85 -5.15
CA GLY A 90 5.43 1.61 -4.84
C GLY A 90 5.63 1.33 -3.34
N TYR A 91 4.73 1.83 -2.50
CA TYR A 91 4.73 1.59 -1.06
C TYR A 91 3.34 1.11 -0.62
N LEU A 92 3.27 0.46 0.53
CA LEU A 92 2.03 0.00 1.14
C LEU A 92 1.80 0.65 2.50
N ARG A 93 0.55 0.57 2.97
CA ARG A 93 0.10 0.91 4.32
C ARG A 93 -0.86 -0.16 4.81
N ILE A 94 -0.89 -0.39 6.11
CA ILE A 94 -1.87 -1.27 6.74
C ILE A 94 -2.92 -0.38 7.37
N GLN A 95 -4.12 -0.30 6.78
CA GLN A 95 -5.18 0.57 7.26
C GLN A 95 -6.09 -0.17 8.24
N ASP A 96 -6.31 0.42 9.41
CA ASP A 96 -7.31 -0.05 10.38
C ASP A 96 -8.67 0.51 10.00
N LEU A 97 -9.54 -0.32 9.41
CA LEU A 97 -10.85 0.10 8.94
C LEU A 97 -11.87 0.28 10.07
N LYS A 98 -11.64 -0.30 11.26
CA LYS A 98 -12.54 -0.11 12.40
C LYS A 98 -12.46 1.30 12.95
N HIS A 99 -11.25 1.89 12.93
CA HIS A 99 -11.01 3.23 13.48
C HIS A 99 -10.77 4.30 12.41
N SER A 100 -10.54 3.91 11.15
CA SER A 100 -10.38 4.86 10.05
C SER A 100 -11.69 5.55 9.67
N THR A 101 -11.58 6.84 9.36
CA THR A 101 -12.60 7.58 8.60
C THR A 101 -12.02 8.13 7.30
N ARG A 102 -12.88 8.57 6.37
CA ARG A 102 -12.41 9.22 5.13
C ARG A 102 -11.52 10.45 5.38
N LYS A 103 -11.79 11.19 6.46
CA LYS A 103 -11.03 12.40 6.83
C LYS A 103 -9.80 12.10 7.69
N ARG A 104 -9.79 10.95 8.39
CA ARG A 104 -8.74 10.55 9.32
C ARG A 104 -8.47 9.05 9.15
N PRO A 105 -7.69 8.66 8.14
CA PRO A 105 -7.26 7.28 8.01
C PRO A 105 -6.27 6.95 9.14
N GLU A 106 -6.48 5.80 9.77
CA GLU A 106 -5.62 5.23 10.79
C GLU A 106 -4.85 4.06 10.19
N TYR A 107 -3.55 4.02 10.45
CA TYR A 107 -2.62 3.06 9.90
C TYR A 107 -1.88 2.37 11.05
N LEU A 108 -1.60 1.10 10.83
CA LEU A 108 -0.90 0.25 11.77
C LEU A 108 0.57 0.15 11.37
N ASP A 109 1.41 -0.07 12.36
CA ASP A 109 2.77 -0.53 12.16
C ASP A 109 2.81 -2.03 11.79
N LEU A 110 4.02 -2.58 11.56
CA LEU A 110 4.18 -4.00 11.23
C LEU A 110 3.84 -4.96 12.38
N SER A 111 3.67 -4.45 13.61
CA SER A 111 3.21 -5.25 14.75
C SER A 111 1.69 -5.30 14.85
N GLY A 112 0.97 -4.43 14.11
CA GLY A 112 -0.48 -4.34 14.11
C GLY A 112 -1.04 -3.32 15.10
N HIS A 113 -0.19 -2.46 15.66
CA HIS A 113 -0.60 -1.40 16.58
C HIS A 113 -0.70 -0.06 15.85
N ASN A 114 -1.56 0.84 16.33
CA ASN A 114 -1.58 2.23 15.86
C ASN A 114 -0.60 3.05 16.72
N PRO A 115 0.60 3.38 16.22
CA PRO A 115 1.62 4.05 17.04
C PRO A 115 1.30 5.54 17.28
N ARG A 116 0.31 6.10 16.58
CA ARG A 116 -0.06 7.51 16.73
C ARG A 116 -0.71 7.82 18.07
N TYR A 117 -1.37 6.82 18.65
CA TYR A 117 -2.20 6.99 19.82
C TYR A 117 -1.82 6.00 20.91
N THR A 118 -2.00 6.45 22.15
CA THR A 118 -1.96 5.60 23.34
C THR A 118 -3.21 5.83 24.17
N ILE A 119 -3.48 4.95 25.13
CA ILE A 119 -4.58 5.10 26.08
C ILE A 119 -3.99 5.58 27.41
N ILE A 120 -4.38 6.77 27.85
CA ILE A 120 -4.05 7.34 29.17
C ILE A 120 -5.37 7.57 29.89
N ASP A 121 -5.55 6.93 31.05
CA ASP A 121 -6.78 7.01 31.86
C ASP A 121 -8.08 6.75 31.06
N GLY A 122 -8.04 5.73 30.19
CA GLY A 122 -9.18 5.35 29.34
C GLY A 122 -9.44 6.28 28.14
N LYS A 123 -8.61 7.32 27.94
CA LYS A 123 -8.74 8.26 26.82
C LYS A 123 -7.67 8.04 25.76
N LYS A 124 -8.07 8.09 24.49
CA LYS A 124 -7.17 8.03 23.33
C LYS A 124 -6.42 9.36 23.21
N VAL A 125 -5.11 9.35 23.46
CA VAL A 125 -4.23 10.53 23.40
C VAL A 125 -3.29 10.39 22.22
N GLN A 126 -3.16 11.44 21.41
CA GLN A 126 -2.21 11.49 20.30
C GLN A 126 -0.80 11.77 20.85
N ILE A 127 0.16 10.90 20.54
CA ILE A 127 1.55 11.01 21.02
C ILE A 127 2.58 11.20 19.90
N MET A 128 2.19 11.01 18.64
CA MET A 128 3.09 11.23 17.50
C MET A 128 2.54 12.28 16.52
N SER A 129 3.46 13.09 16.00
CA SER A 129 3.20 13.98 14.86
C SER A 129 3.13 13.17 13.55
N PRO A 130 2.58 13.73 12.45
CA PRO A 130 2.62 13.08 11.14
C PRO A 130 4.03 12.70 10.68
N GLU A 131 5.04 13.50 11.01
CA GLU A 131 6.44 13.29 10.63
C GLU A 131 7.06 12.10 11.33
N GLN A 132 6.65 11.81 12.56
CA GLN A 132 7.06 10.63 13.33
C GLN A 132 6.25 9.38 12.94
N TYR A 133 4.97 9.58 12.65
CA TYR A 133 4.02 8.52 12.36
C TYR A 133 4.18 7.92 10.96
N ASN A 134 4.43 8.75 9.95
CA ASN A 134 4.50 8.28 8.56
C ASN A 134 5.65 7.28 8.32
N PRO A 135 6.89 7.50 8.82
CA PRO A 135 8.01 6.57 8.65
C PRO A 135 7.73 5.14 9.14
N ILE A 136 6.93 4.99 10.19
CA ILE A 136 6.68 3.70 10.85
C ILE A 136 5.35 3.04 10.44
N THR A 137 4.59 3.66 9.53
CA THR A 137 3.31 3.13 9.03
C THR A 137 3.21 3.06 7.50
N HIS A 138 4.24 3.57 6.81
CA HIS A 138 4.37 3.48 5.36
C HIS A 138 5.62 2.66 5.03
N PHE A 139 5.46 1.69 4.14
CA PHE A 139 6.48 0.69 3.90
C PHE A 139 6.75 0.56 2.41
N HIS A 140 8.02 0.66 2.02
CA HIS A 140 8.39 0.49 0.62
C HIS A 140 8.20 -0.97 0.22
N VAL A 141 7.51 -1.22 -0.90
CA VAL A 141 7.33 -2.58 -1.39
C VAL A 141 8.64 -2.98 -2.05
N LYS A 142 9.31 -4.02 -1.54
CA LYS A 142 10.52 -4.56 -2.15
C LYS A 142 10.27 -4.83 -3.63
N HIS A 143 11.07 -4.18 -4.49
CA HIS A 143 11.05 -4.46 -5.92
C HIS A 143 11.57 -5.89 -6.10
N MET A 144 10.70 -6.80 -6.52
CA MET A 144 11.14 -8.12 -6.94
C MET A 144 11.44 -8.03 -8.44
N PRO A 145 12.68 -8.28 -8.88
CA PRO A 145 12.93 -8.55 -10.28
C PRO A 145 11.98 -9.67 -10.69
N GLN A 146 11.38 -9.55 -11.87
CA GLN A 146 10.70 -10.67 -12.49
C GLN A 146 11.69 -11.83 -12.44
N ILE A 147 11.36 -12.91 -11.74
CA ILE A 147 12.06 -14.17 -11.98
C ILE A 147 11.66 -14.50 -13.40
N GLU A 148 12.49 -14.08 -14.38
CA GLU A 148 12.46 -14.69 -15.69
C GLU A 148 12.43 -16.18 -15.42
N SER A 149 11.38 -16.85 -15.90
CA SER A 149 11.31 -18.30 -15.90
C SER A 149 12.71 -18.77 -16.29
N ARG A 150 13.40 -19.49 -15.40
CA ARG A 150 14.54 -20.28 -15.82
C ARG A 150 13.98 -21.17 -16.91
N LYS A 151 14.18 -20.77 -18.16
CA LYS A 151 14.00 -21.66 -19.30
C LYS A 151 14.96 -22.79 -19.00
N ASP A 152 14.40 -23.96 -18.79
CA ASP A 152 15.12 -25.20 -18.61
C ASP A 152 16.29 -25.24 -19.60
N LYS A 153 17.51 -25.31 -19.07
CA LYS A 153 18.67 -25.71 -19.84
C LYS A 153 18.90 -27.19 -19.57
N HIS A 154 18.36 -27.96 -20.52
CA HIS A 154 18.73 -29.30 -20.98
C HIS A 154 18.49 -30.47 -20.02
#